data_AF-A0A2V6LEQ3-F1
#
_entry.id   AF-A0A2V6LEQ3-F1
#
_cell.length_a   1.000
_cell.length_b   1.000
_cell.length_c   1.000
_cell.angle_alpha   90.00
_cell.angle_beta   90.00
_cell.angle_gamma   90.00
#
_symmetry.space_group_name_H-M   'P 1'
#
loop_
_entity.id
_entity.type
_entity.pdbx_description
1 polymer ?
#
loop_
_entity_poly.entity_id
_entity_poly.type
_entity_poly.pdbx_seq_one_letter_code
_entity_poly.pdbx_strand_id
1 'polypeptide(L)'
;MKTTYSLLFNLILALTLRTALAGDNDSAVREGRLSLDEVTNVVLANNPAIKEAENRWRAAKERVPQAAAWDDLKVAGDSEFHRYINVPPNAFMDQSLTVEQLVPITGKNLVHARAAAAEALSIFEEVRRAELDVISKARAAYFRLANAYDQLEINSKNLTSLRQIADISRTRYENGLESAANVLVAETDHSKLLETQSDLERNLSDAQSQLNTLMNRDAFAPLAIRSVGLVVPDKARNWQFVSRVDGYVQKLDVTAPGFLIRR
;
A
#
# COMPACT_ATOMS: atom_id res chain seq x y z
N MET A 1 -41.31 -16.43 -16.77
CA MET A 1 -40.06 -17.23 -16.76
C MET A 1 -38.94 -16.70 -17.66
N LYS A 2 -39.15 -15.75 -18.59
CA LYS A 2 -38.08 -15.26 -19.49
C LYS A 2 -37.21 -14.11 -18.91
N THR A 3 -37.71 -13.40 -17.89
CA THR A 3 -37.05 -12.22 -17.30
C THR A 3 -35.97 -12.56 -16.27
N THR A 4 -36.07 -13.71 -15.60
CA THR A 4 -35.10 -14.17 -14.58
C THR A 4 -33.77 -14.60 -15.20
N TYR A 5 -33.80 -15.22 -16.39
CA TYR A 5 -32.59 -15.59 -17.12
C TYR A 5 -31.80 -14.37 -17.62
N SER A 6 -32.49 -13.28 -17.99
CA SER A 6 -31.83 -12.04 -18.42
C SER A 6 -31.12 -11.35 -17.25
N LEU A 7 -31.69 -11.38 -16.04
CA LEU A 7 -31.05 -10.82 -14.84
C LEU A 7 -29.82 -11.63 -14.42
N LEU A 8 -29.90 -12.96 -14.46
CA LEU A 8 -28.74 -13.83 -14.18
C LEU A 8 -27.63 -13.67 -15.22
N PHE A 9 -27.98 -13.53 -16.50
CA PHE A 9 -27.00 -13.28 -17.56
C PHE A 9 -26.30 -11.93 -17.41
N ASN A 10 -27.03 -10.86 -17.07
CA ASN A 10 -26.43 -9.55 -16.78
C ASN A 10 -25.57 -9.57 -15.50
N LEU A 11 -25.95 -10.35 -14.49
CA LEU A 11 -25.17 -10.51 -13.27
C LEU A 11 -23.84 -11.23 -13.54
N ILE A 12 -23.87 -12.31 -14.35
CA ILE A 12 -22.68 -13.05 -14.76
C ILE A 12 -21.79 -12.18 -15.67
N LEU A 13 -22.39 -11.43 -16.60
CA LEU A 13 -21.66 -10.51 -17.48
C LEU A 13 -20.98 -9.39 -16.69
N ALA A 14 -21.66 -8.81 -15.70
CA ALA A 14 -21.10 -7.80 -14.80
C ALA A 14 -19.97 -8.37 -13.91
N LEU A 15 -20.07 -9.64 -13.52
CA LEU A 15 -19.02 -10.33 -12.76
C LEU A 15 -17.77 -10.60 -13.63
N THR A 16 -17.95 -11.01 -14.89
CA THR A 16 -16.84 -11.23 -15.84
C THR A 16 -16.17 -9.93 -16.30
N LEU A 17 -16.91 -8.82 -16.34
CA LEU A 17 -16.34 -7.52 -16.74
C LEU A 17 -15.51 -6.89 -15.62
N ARG A 18 -15.84 -7.16 -14.35
CA ARG A 18 -15.01 -6.76 -13.20
C ARG A 18 -13.69 -7.53 -13.12
N THR A 19 -13.66 -8.80 -13.54
CA THR A 19 -12.41 -9.58 -13.58
C THR A 19 -11.48 -9.15 -14.71
N ALA A 20 -12.02 -8.61 -15.82
CA ALA A 20 -11.21 -8.13 -16.94
C ALA A 20 -10.51 -6.80 -16.64
N LEU A 21 -11.15 -5.87 -15.92
CA LEU A 21 -10.55 -4.58 -15.55
C LEU A 21 -9.56 -4.66 -14.38
N ALA A 22 -9.53 -5.77 -13.64
CA ALA A 22 -8.52 -6.03 -12.62
C ALA A 22 -7.22 -6.66 -13.18
N GLY A 23 -7.24 -7.12 -14.44
CA GLY A 23 -6.12 -7.86 -15.05
C GLY A 23 -5.06 -6.99 -15.75
N ASP A 24 -5.36 -5.72 -16.06
CA ASP A 24 -4.47 -4.91 -16.91
C ASP A 24 -3.24 -4.37 -16.15
N ASN A 25 -3.38 -4.12 -14.84
CA ASN A 25 -2.28 -3.69 -13.96
C ASN A 25 -1.32 -4.83 -13.58
N ASP A 26 -1.71 -6.08 -13.84
CA ASP A 26 -0.95 -7.28 -13.47
C ASP A 26 0.10 -7.63 -14.55
N SER A 27 0.00 -7.05 -15.75
CA SER A 27 0.86 -7.29 -16.92
C SER A 27 2.24 -6.64 -16.76
N ALA A 28 2.29 -5.35 -16.39
CA ALA A 28 3.55 -4.61 -16.20
C ALA A 28 4.34 -5.13 -14.99
N VAL A 29 3.64 -5.67 -13.99
CA VAL A 29 4.20 -6.28 -12.77
C VAL A 29 4.82 -7.66 -13.06
N ARG A 30 4.32 -8.38 -14.06
CA ARG A 30 4.83 -9.70 -14.50
C ARG A 30 6.16 -9.62 -15.24
N GLU A 31 6.51 -8.48 -15.83
CA GLU A 31 7.76 -8.31 -16.59
C GLU A 31 8.98 -7.96 -15.72
N GLY A 32 8.81 -7.94 -14.39
CA GLY A 32 9.91 -8.20 -13.46
C GLY A 32 10.92 -7.08 -13.25
N ARG A 33 10.59 -5.82 -13.55
CA ARG A 33 11.42 -4.66 -13.14
C ARG A 33 10.57 -3.43 -12.86
N LEU A 34 9.85 -3.42 -11.74
CA LEU A 34 9.09 -2.25 -11.35
C LEU A 34 10.01 -1.08 -10.97
N SER A 35 9.74 0.08 -11.54
CA SER A 35 10.34 1.37 -11.16
C SER A 35 9.63 1.97 -9.93
N LEU A 36 10.28 2.95 -9.28
CA LEU A 36 9.72 3.65 -8.13
C LEU A 36 8.33 4.26 -8.41
N ASP A 37 8.16 4.82 -9.61
CA ASP A 37 6.91 5.47 -10.01
C ASP A 37 5.80 4.44 -10.23
N GLU A 38 6.11 3.32 -10.89
CA GLU A 38 5.16 2.22 -11.07
C GLU A 38 4.74 1.62 -9.72
N VAL A 39 5.69 1.38 -8.80
CA VAL A 39 5.38 0.93 -7.45
C VAL A 39 4.46 1.91 -6.74
N THR A 40 4.77 3.21 -6.81
CA THR A 40 3.95 4.25 -6.17
C THR A 40 2.52 4.25 -6.74
N ASN A 41 2.38 4.14 -8.06
CA ASN A 41 1.07 4.10 -8.72
C ASN A 41 0.25 2.85 -8.35
N VAL A 42 0.90 1.68 -8.32
CA VAL A 42 0.23 0.42 -7.94
C VAL A 42 -0.22 0.47 -6.48
N VAL A 43 0.62 0.99 -5.58
CA VAL A 43 0.26 1.16 -4.17
C VAL A 43 -0.91 2.13 -4.03
N LEU A 44 -0.88 3.30 -4.67
CA LEU A 44 -1.98 4.27 -4.61
C LEU A 44 -3.31 3.67 -5.09
N ALA A 45 -3.29 2.86 -6.14
CA ALA A 45 -4.50 2.24 -6.68
C ALA A 45 -5.05 1.10 -5.80
N ASN A 46 -4.17 0.34 -5.15
CA ASN A 46 -4.56 -0.93 -4.54
C ASN A 46 -4.56 -0.97 -3.02
N ASN A 47 -3.88 -0.04 -2.34
CA ASN A 47 -3.65 -0.12 -0.90
C ASN A 47 -4.96 -0.07 -0.09
N PRO A 48 -5.17 -0.99 0.87
CA PRO A 48 -6.40 -1.07 1.64
C PRO A 48 -6.60 0.12 2.61
N ALA A 49 -5.53 0.72 3.13
CA ALA A 49 -5.65 1.86 4.05
C ALA A 49 -6.19 3.11 3.35
N ILE A 50 -5.81 3.34 2.09
CA ILE A 50 -6.36 4.43 1.27
C ILE A 50 -7.84 4.18 1.00
N LYS A 51 -8.20 2.96 0.57
CA LYS A 51 -9.60 2.56 0.32
C LYS A 51 -10.48 2.69 1.56
N GLU A 52 -9.94 2.34 2.72
CA GLU A 52 -10.62 2.46 4.01
C GLU A 52 -10.87 3.93 4.37
N ALA A 53 -9.87 4.80 4.22
CA ALA A 53 -10.02 6.24 4.40
C ALA A 53 -11.02 6.85 3.40
N GLU A 54 -10.95 6.49 2.11
CA GLU A 54 -11.91 6.93 1.09
C GLU A 54 -13.35 6.53 1.43
N ASN A 55 -13.55 5.29 1.91
CA ASN A 55 -14.87 4.82 2.30
C ASN A 55 -15.39 5.55 3.54
N ARG A 56 -14.51 5.87 4.51
CA ARG A 56 -14.86 6.74 5.66
C ARG A 56 -15.30 8.13 5.19
N TRP A 57 -14.58 8.72 4.23
CA TRP A 57 -14.97 10.00 3.63
C TRP A 57 -16.30 9.93 2.89
N ARG A 58 -16.54 8.88 2.07
CA ARG A 58 -17.82 8.67 1.40
C ARG A 58 -18.97 8.54 2.41
N ALA A 59 -18.78 7.79 3.48
CA ALA A 59 -19.78 7.67 4.54
C ALA A 59 -20.06 9.02 5.22
N ALA A 60 -19.04 9.83 5.50
CA ALA A 60 -19.20 11.16 6.05
C ALA A 60 -19.94 12.11 5.09
N LYS A 61 -19.65 12.02 3.78
CA LYS A 61 -20.34 12.80 2.75
C LYS A 61 -21.85 12.47 2.70
N GLU A 62 -22.22 11.21 2.85
CA GLU A 62 -23.63 10.79 2.89
C GLU A 62 -24.36 11.22 4.18
N ARG A 63 -23.63 11.53 5.27
CA ARG A 63 -24.25 12.11 6.48
C ARG A 63 -24.68 13.57 6.28
N VAL A 64 -24.09 14.30 5.34
CA VAL A 64 -24.46 15.70 5.07
C VAL A 64 -25.93 15.86 4.66
N PRO A 65 -26.45 15.14 3.65
CA PRO A 65 -27.88 15.22 3.32
C PRO A 65 -28.78 14.65 4.43
N GLN A 66 -28.32 13.66 5.19
CA GLN A 66 -29.07 13.13 6.35
C GLN A 66 -29.22 14.18 7.45
N ALA A 67 -28.16 14.96 7.74
CA ALA A 67 -28.21 16.06 8.69
C ALA A 67 -29.05 17.26 8.21
N ALA A 68 -29.22 17.41 6.90
CA ALA A 68 -30.09 18.41 6.29
C ALA A 68 -31.56 17.97 6.20
N ALA A 69 -31.83 16.67 6.28
CA ALA A 69 -33.16 16.10 6.14
C ALA A 69 -34.09 16.57 7.28
N TRP A 70 -35.39 16.50 7.02
CA TRP A 70 -36.38 16.72 8.07
C TRP A 70 -36.45 15.48 8.96
N ASP A 71 -36.98 15.64 10.16
CA ASP A 71 -37.24 14.49 11.02
C ASP A 71 -38.17 13.51 10.29
N ASP A 72 -37.92 12.22 10.50
CA ASP A 72 -38.67 11.16 9.84
C ASP A 72 -40.18 11.26 10.14
N LEU A 73 -41.00 10.92 9.14
CA LEU A 73 -42.44 10.83 9.28
C LEU A 73 -42.78 9.72 10.29
N LYS A 74 -43.36 10.09 11.43
CA LYS A 74 -43.83 9.12 12.42
C LYS A 74 -45.28 8.79 12.13
N VAL A 75 -45.54 7.52 11.83
CA VAL A 75 -46.90 7.00 11.68
C VAL A 75 -47.13 6.03 12.82
N ALA A 76 -48.09 6.34 13.69
CA ALA A 76 -48.52 5.50 14.80
C ALA A 76 -49.98 5.11 14.61
N GLY A 77 -50.32 3.86 14.93
CA GLY A 77 -51.69 3.38 14.88
C GLY A 77 -52.01 2.69 16.19
N ASP A 78 -53.09 3.13 16.83
CA ASP A 78 -53.55 2.59 18.11
C ASP A 78 -54.95 2.01 17.93
N SER A 79 -55.17 0.81 18.46
CA SER A 79 -56.46 0.12 18.43
C SER A 79 -56.78 -0.41 19.82
N GLU A 80 -57.78 0.18 20.47
CA GLU A 80 -58.13 -0.18 21.84
C GLU A 80 -59.26 -1.21 21.87
N PHE A 81 -58.98 -2.40 22.40
CA PHE A 81 -59.97 -3.47 22.56
C PHE A 81 -60.37 -3.60 24.03
N HIS A 82 -61.51 -3.02 24.38
CA HIS A 82 -62.08 -3.16 25.72
C HIS A 82 -62.66 -4.57 25.90
N ARG A 83 -62.05 -5.39 26.76
CA ARG A 83 -62.64 -6.67 27.18
C ARG A 83 -63.53 -6.38 28.40
N TYR A 84 -64.82 -6.68 28.27
CA TYR A 84 -65.84 -6.64 29.34
C TYR A 84 -66.54 -5.30 29.62
N ILE A 85 -67.29 -4.76 28.65
CA ILE A 85 -68.46 -3.91 28.93
C ILE A 85 -69.52 -4.21 27.85
N ASN A 86 -70.80 -4.19 28.21
CA ASN A 86 -71.91 -4.42 27.28
C ASN A 86 -71.91 -3.31 26.22
N VAL A 87 -71.36 -3.60 25.06
CA VAL A 87 -71.15 -2.64 23.96
C VAL A 87 -72.51 -2.33 23.35
N PRO A 88 -73.03 -1.08 23.44
CA PRO A 88 -74.29 -0.71 22.79
C PRO A 88 -74.23 -0.99 21.28
N PRO A 89 -75.35 -1.22 20.58
CA PRO A 89 -75.37 -1.49 19.14
C PRO A 89 -74.75 -0.40 18.25
N ASN A 90 -74.34 0.72 18.85
CA ASN A 90 -73.86 1.95 18.24
C ASN A 90 -72.41 2.28 18.63
N ALA A 91 -71.70 1.39 19.32
CA ALA A 91 -70.32 1.68 19.72
C ALA A 91 -69.38 1.60 18.52
N PHE A 92 -68.61 2.65 18.32
CA PHE A 92 -67.57 2.71 17.30
C PHE A 92 -66.30 2.05 17.84
N MET A 93 -65.63 1.27 16.99
CA MET A 93 -64.31 0.74 17.28
C MET A 93 -63.33 1.92 17.33
N ASP A 94 -62.65 2.11 18.47
CA ASP A 94 -61.71 3.22 18.65
C ASP A 94 -60.36 2.83 18.02
N GLN A 95 -60.23 3.15 16.74
CA GLN A 95 -59.02 2.99 15.95
C GLN A 95 -58.55 4.37 15.52
N SER A 96 -57.34 4.74 15.90
CA SER A 96 -56.72 6.00 15.51
C SER A 96 -55.45 5.75 14.70
N LEU A 97 -55.25 6.57 13.67
CA LEU A 97 -54.01 6.61 12.89
C LEU A 97 -53.46 8.03 13.01
N THR A 98 -52.31 8.16 13.65
CA THR A 98 -51.62 9.44 13.85
C THR A 98 -50.43 9.53 12.92
N VAL A 99 -50.34 10.64 12.19
CA VAL A 99 -49.21 10.97 11.32
C VAL A 99 -48.58 12.26 11.86
N GLU A 100 -47.34 12.18 12.32
CA GLU A 100 -46.59 13.30 12.90
C GLU A 100 -45.33 13.58 12.06
N GLN A 101 -45.16 14.83 11.64
CA GLN A 101 -43.96 15.31 10.95
C GLN A 101 -43.52 16.63 11.56
N LEU A 102 -42.28 16.69 12.05
CA LEU A 102 -41.73 17.89 12.64
C LEU A 102 -41.18 18.79 11.53
N VAL A 103 -41.77 19.98 11.35
CA VAL A 103 -41.36 20.95 10.31
C VAL A 103 -40.37 21.95 10.91
N PRO A 104 -39.09 21.96 10.48
CA PRO A 104 -38.08 22.85 11.05
C PRO A 104 -38.20 24.28 10.50
N ILE A 105 -38.85 25.18 11.26
CA ILE A 105 -39.06 26.59 10.87
C ILE A 105 -37.78 27.44 11.07
N THR A 106 -36.86 27.00 11.93
CA THR A 106 -35.75 27.81 12.46
C THR A 106 -34.41 27.65 11.72
N GLY A 107 -34.37 26.86 10.64
CA GLY A 107 -33.14 26.65 9.87
C GLY A 107 -32.04 25.85 10.59
N LYS A 108 -32.33 25.27 11.76
CA LYS A 108 -31.39 24.46 12.57
C LYS A 108 -30.73 23.33 11.74
N ASN A 109 -31.49 22.69 10.85
CA ASN A 109 -30.99 21.61 9.99
C ASN A 109 -29.92 22.10 9.01
N LEU A 110 -29.97 23.37 8.56
CA LEU A 110 -28.91 23.95 7.73
C LEU A 110 -27.60 24.11 8.51
N VAL A 111 -27.66 24.41 9.81
CA VAL A 111 -26.48 24.50 10.67
C VAL A 111 -25.89 23.10 10.91
N HIS A 112 -26.74 22.10 11.16
CA HIS A 112 -26.30 20.70 11.26
C HIS A 112 -25.66 20.20 9.96
N ALA A 113 -26.24 20.52 8.81
CA ALA A 113 -25.67 20.20 7.50
C ALA A 113 -24.30 20.86 7.28
N ARG A 114 -24.14 22.14 7.67
CA ARG A 114 -22.83 22.82 7.61
C ARG A 114 -21.79 22.19 8.52
N ALA A 115 -22.18 21.80 9.74
CA ALA A 115 -21.30 21.09 10.66
C ALA A 115 -20.86 19.73 10.08
N ALA A 116 -21.80 18.94 9.57
CA ALA A 116 -21.52 17.67 8.91
C ALA A 116 -20.64 17.84 7.66
N ALA A 117 -20.84 18.92 6.88
CA ALA A 117 -20.01 19.23 5.73
C ALA A 117 -18.57 19.59 6.13
N ALA A 118 -18.39 20.35 7.21
CA ALA A 118 -17.08 20.65 7.76
C ALA A 118 -16.37 19.38 8.29
N GLU A 119 -17.12 18.46 8.92
CA GLU A 119 -16.61 17.16 9.34
C GLU A 119 -16.18 16.30 8.14
N ALA A 120 -16.99 16.24 7.08
CA ALA A 120 -16.65 15.53 5.85
C ALA A 120 -15.39 16.11 5.18
N LEU A 121 -15.19 17.43 5.23
CA LEU A 121 -13.96 18.07 4.76
C LEU A 121 -12.75 17.70 5.62
N SER A 122 -12.90 17.65 6.94
CA SER A 122 -11.82 17.18 7.84
C SER A 122 -11.42 15.74 7.51
N ILE A 123 -12.39 14.86 7.28
CA ILE A 123 -12.14 13.45 6.92
C ILE A 123 -11.50 13.35 5.52
N PHE A 124 -11.82 14.25 4.59
CA PHE A 124 -11.13 14.31 3.30
C PHE A 124 -9.62 14.57 3.46
N GLU A 125 -9.23 15.46 4.37
CA GLU A 125 -7.82 15.70 4.67
C GLU A 125 -7.14 14.49 5.32
N GLU A 126 -7.90 13.64 6.03
CA GLU A 126 -7.38 12.35 6.51
C GLU A 126 -7.09 11.38 5.35
N VAL A 127 -7.92 11.36 4.31
CA VAL A 127 -7.64 10.59 3.08
C VAL A 127 -6.34 11.06 2.47
N ARG A 128 -6.16 12.37 2.31
CA ARG A 128 -4.93 12.94 1.75
C ARG A 128 -3.70 12.61 2.59
N ARG A 129 -3.85 12.63 3.92
CA ARG A 129 -2.79 12.20 4.84
C ARG A 129 -2.45 10.73 4.68
N ALA A 130 -3.45 9.86 4.55
CA ALA A 130 -3.27 8.43 4.34
C ALA A 130 -2.55 8.14 3.02
N GLU A 131 -2.90 8.84 1.92
CA GLU A 131 -2.18 8.75 0.64
C GLU A 131 -0.70 9.10 0.78
N LEU A 132 -0.39 10.23 1.43
CA LEU A 132 0.99 10.69 1.60
C LEU A 132 1.80 9.74 2.49
N ASP A 133 1.22 9.24 3.58
CA ASP A 133 1.84 8.26 4.46
C ASP A 133 2.16 6.96 3.71
N VAL A 134 1.18 6.45 2.96
CA VAL A 134 1.35 5.23 2.14
C VAL A 134 2.40 5.41 1.05
N ILE A 135 2.42 6.56 0.34
CA ILE A 135 3.48 6.89 -0.63
C ILE A 135 4.85 6.88 0.05
N SER A 136 4.98 7.53 1.21
CA SER A 136 6.26 7.61 1.94
C SER A 136 6.77 6.22 2.34
N LYS A 137 5.87 5.36 2.84
CA LYS A 137 6.17 3.97 3.21
C LYS A 137 6.55 3.13 2.00
N ALA A 138 5.84 3.28 0.87
CA ALA A 138 6.13 2.56 -0.36
C ALA A 138 7.53 2.91 -0.92
N ARG A 139 7.86 4.21 -0.95
CA ARG A 139 9.18 4.68 -1.39
C ARG A 139 10.29 4.19 -0.46
N ALA A 140 10.08 4.26 0.84
CA ALA A 140 11.04 3.74 1.82
C ALA A 140 11.25 2.23 1.66
N ALA A 141 10.17 1.45 1.50
CA ALA A 141 10.23 0.01 1.26
C ALA A 141 10.95 -0.34 -0.06
N TYR A 142 10.70 0.41 -1.13
CA TYR A 142 11.41 0.27 -2.40
C TYR A 142 12.92 0.42 -2.24
N PHE A 143 13.38 1.50 -1.57
CA PHE A 143 14.80 1.72 -1.37
C PHE A 143 15.44 0.73 -0.40
N ARG A 144 14.69 0.23 0.60
CA ARG A 144 15.17 -0.86 1.46
C ARG A 144 15.38 -2.14 0.64
N LEU A 145 14.45 -2.49 -0.23
CA LEU A 145 14.58 -3.65 -1.10
C LEU A 145 15.76 -3.50 -2.07
N ALA A 146 15.93 -2.32 -2.68
CA ALA A 146 17.07 -2.04 -3.56
C ALA A 146 18.40 -2.20 -2.82
N ASN A 147 18.50 -1.64 -1.61
CA ASN A 147 19.70 -1.76 -0.78
C ASN A 147 19.97 -3.22 -0.37
N ALA A 148 18.93 -4.01 -0.05
CA ALA A 148 19.10 -5.43 0.25
C ALA A 148 19.68 -6.21 -0.93
N TYR A 149 19.25 -5.92 -2.16
CA TYR A 149 19.86 -6.48 -3.38
C TYR A 149 21.33 -6.08 -3.53
N ASP A 150 21.65 -4.79 -3.36
CA ASP A 150 23.03 -4.29 -3.48
C ASP A 150 23.95 -4.92 -2.41
N GLN A 151 23.48 -5.05 -1.17
CA GLN A 151 24.23 -5.69 -0.09
C GLN A 151 24.50 -7.17 -0.36
N LEU A 152 23.51 -7.89 -0.88
CA LEU A 152 23.66 -9.30 -1.26
C LEU A 152 24.68 -9.45 -2.40
N GLU A 153 24.64 -8.54 -3.39
CA GLU A 153 25.62 -8.52 -4.48
C GLU A 153 27.04 -8.27 -3.95
N ILE A 154 27.22 -7.27 -3.08
CA ILE A 154 28.53 -6.98 -2.46
C ILE A 154 29.03 -8.17 -1.63
N ASN A 155 28.16 -8.77 -0.81
CA ASN A 155 28.51 -9.93 0.01
C ASN A 155 28.93 -11.13 -0.86
N SER A 156 28.23 -11.38 -1.98
CA SER A 156 28.59 -12.46 -2.92
C SER A 156 29.98 -12.27 -3.54
N LYS A 157 30.36 -11.02 -3.87
CA LYS A 157 31.70 -10.68 -4.36
C LYS A 157 32.77 -10.84 -3.28
N ASN A 158 32.45 -10.47 -2.04
CA ASN A 158 33.34 -10.67 -0.90
C ASN A 158 33.56 -12.15 -0.59
N LEU A 159 32.50 -12.97 -0.62
CA LEU A 159 32.60 -14.43 -0.46
C LEU A 159 33.51 -15.06 -1.52
N THR A 160 33.34 -14.65 -2.79
CA THR A 160 34.19 -15.13 -3.88
C THR A 160 35.65 -14.77 -3.65
N SER A 161 35.93 -13.54 -3.19
CA SER A 161 37.30 -13.07 -2.92
C SER A 161 37.92 -13.78 -1.72
N LEU A 162 37.17 -13.95 -0.63
CA LEU A 162 37.67 -14.57 0.59
C LEU A 162 37.89 -16.08 0.43
N ARG A 163 37.07 -16.74 -0.40
CA ARG A 163 37.30 -18.13 -0.81
C ARG A 163 38.64 -18.29 -1.52
N GLN A 164 38.98 -17.39 -2.44
CA GLN A 164 40.28 -17.40 -3.11
C GLN A 164 41.44 -17.19 -2.11
N ILE A 165 41.27 -16.30 -1.13
CA ILE A 165 42.27 -16.09 -0.07
C ILE A 165 42.45 -17.37 0.77
N ALA A 166 41.36 -18.01 1.19
CA ALA A 166 41.42 -19.25 1.95
C ALA A 166 42.11 -20.39 1.17
N ASP A 167 41.82 -20.52 -0.12
CA ASP A 167 42.46 -21.51 -1.00
C ASP A 167 43.98 -21.25 -1.16
N ILE A 168 44.38 -19.98 -1.32
CA ILE A 168 45.79 -19.58 -1.39
C ILE A 168 46.51 -19.87 -0.06
N SER A 169 45.91 -19.50 1.07
CA SER A 169 46.51 -19.72 2.39
C SER A 169 46.65 -21.19 2.72
N ARG A 170 45.66 -22.02 2.33
CA ARG A 170 45.77 -23.48 2.44
C ARG A 170 46.95 -24.02 1.63
N THR A 171 47.07 -23.59 0.37
CA THR A 171 48.18 -24.00 -0.50
C THR A 171 49.54 -23.56 0.07
N ARG A 172 49.63 -22.36 0.66
CA ARG A 172 50.88 -21.88 1.29
C ARG A 172 51.22 -22.66 2.55
N TYR A 173 50.23 -23.01 3.37
CA TYR A 173 50.43 -23.85 4.55
C TYR A 173 50.93 -25.24 4.19
N GLU A 174 50.35 -25.88 3.16
CA GLU A 174 50.80 -27.19 2.65
C GLU A 174 52.27 -27.17 2.17
N ASN A 175 52.72 -26.03 1.64
CA ASN A 175 54.10 -25.81 1.23
C ASN A 175 55.02 -25.32 2.38
N GLY A 176 54.51 -25.21 3.61
CA GLY A 176 55.26 -24.74 4.78
C GLY A 176 55.58 -23.24 4.79
N LEU A 177 54.94 -22.44 3.93
CA LEU A 177 55.17 -21.00 3.77
C LEU A 177 54.22 -20.13 4.62
N GLU A 178 53.24 -20.73 5.27
CA GLU A 178 52.23 -20.04 6.09
C GLU A 178 51.89 -20.87 7.35
N SER A 179 51.37 -20.21 8.39
CA SER A 179 50.96 -20.87 9.63
C SER A 179 49.53 -21.40 9.55
N ALA A 180 49.27 -22.54 10.21
CA ALA A 180 47.93 -23.10 10.36
C ALA A 180 46.94 -22.10 11.00
N ALA A 181 47.43 -21.20 11.86
CA ALA A 181 46.60 -20.16 12.47
C ALA A 181 45.99 -19.21 11.43
N ASN A 182 46.74 -18.84 10.38
CA ASN A 182 46.25 -17.95 9.33
C ASN A 182 45.17 -18.63 8.47
N VAL A 183 45.33 -19.92 8.19
CA VAL A 183 44.31 -20.72 7.47
C VAL A 183 43.00 -20.75 8.27
N LEU A 184 43.08 -21.01 9.57
CA LEU A 184 41.90 -21.03 10.45
C LEU A 184 41.20 -19.67 10.53
N VAL A 185 41.96 -18.57 10.53
CA VAL A 185 41.39 -17.22 10.48
C VAL A 185 40.63 -16.99 9.18
N ALA A 186 41.21 -17.35 8.03
CA ALA A 186 40.56 -17.20 6.72
C ALA A 186 39.27 -18.05 6.62
N GLU A 187 39.29 -19.30 7.12
CA GLU A 187 38.10 -20.16 7.16
C GLU A 187 37.01 -19.63 8.10
N THR A 188 37.42 -19.07 9.24
CA THR A 188 36.50 -18.43 10.19
C THR A 188 35.83 -17.20 9.57
N ASP A 189 36.59 -16.34 8.89
CA ASP A 189 36.04 -15.14 8.25
C ASP A 189 35.13 -15.50 7.07
N HIS A 190 35.44 -16.56 6.32
CA HIS A 190 34.54 -17.10 5.29
C HIS A 190 33.22 -17.58 5.89
N SER A 191 33.28 -18.29 7.02
CA SER A 191 32.09 -18.75 7.74
C SER A 191 31.22 -17.59 8.24
N LYS A 192 31.83 -16.51 8.74
CA LYS A 192 31.11 -15.28 9.13
C LYS A 192 30.41 -14.60 7.94
N LEU A 193 31.05 -14.58 6.76
CA LEU A 193 30.41 -14.01 5.56
C LEU A 193 29.21 -14.84 5.09
N LEU A 194 29.26 -16.16 5.22
CA LEU A 194 28.10 -17.04 4.93
C LEU A 194 26.94 -16.81 5.90
N GLU A 195 27.25 -16.62 7.18
CA GLU A 195 26.23 -16.22 8.17
C GLU A 195 25.61 -14.87 7.80
N THR A 196 26.44 -13.90 7.45
CA THR A 196 25.99 -12.58 6.96
C THR A 196 25.13 -12.71 5.70
N GLN A 197 25.45 -13.63 4.79
CA GLN A 197 24.65 -13.89 3.59
C GLN A 197 23.24 -14.34 3.95
N SER A 198 23.11 -15.29 4.89
CA SER A 198 21.81 -15.78 5.35
C SER A 198 20.99 -14.66 6.01
N ASP A 199 21.63 -13.77 6.78
CA ASP A 199 20.99 -12.57 7.32
C ASP A 199 20.49 -11.63 6.23
N LEU A 200 21.29 -11.39 5.19
CA LEU A 200 20.92 -10.55 4.06
C LEU A 200 19.76 -11.14 3.25
N GLU A 201 19.73 -12.45 3.05
CA GLU A 201 18.63 -13.15 2.38
C GLU A 201 17.31 -13.05 3.17
N ARG A 202 17.38 -13.13 4.51
CA ARG A 202 16.22 -12.87 5.38
C ARG A 202 15.74 -11.43 5.25
N ASN A 203 16.65 -10.46 5.32
CA ASN A 203 16.33 -9.04 5.17
C ASN A 203 15.72 -8.73 3.79
N LEU A 204 16.19 -9.40 2.74
CA LEU A 204 15.62 -9.29 1.39
C LEU A 204 14.17 -9.78 1.35
N SER A 205 13.92 -10.98 1.90
CA SER A 205 12.58 -11.57 1.99
C SER A 205 11.61 -10.67 2.78
N ASP A 206 12.07 -10.09 3.89
CA ASP A 206 11.28 -9.18 4.71
C ASP A 206 10.95 -7.88 3.97
N ALA A 207 11.95 -7.28 3.30
CA ALA A 207 11.76 -6.08 2.50
C ALA A 207 10.78 -6.30 1.33
N GLN A 208 10.87 -7.46 0.68
CA GLN A 208 9.95 -7.87 -0.39
C GLN A 208 8.52 -8.05 0.14
N SER A 209 8.37 -8.74 1.28
CA SER A 209 7.07 -8.96 1.92
C SER A 209 6.38 -7.66 2.33
N GLN A 210 7.15 -6.72 2.89
CA GLN A 210 6.65 -5.38 3.23
C GLN A 210 6.14 -4.65 1.99
N LEU A 211 6.89 -4.68 0.88
CA LEU A 211 6.50 -3.98 -0.34
C LEU A 211 5.26 -4.62 -1.00
N ASN A 212 5.22 -5.95 -1.05
CA ASN A 212 4.06 -6.69 -1.57
C ASN A 212 2.78 -6.39 -0.76
N THR A 213 2.89 -6.33 0.57
CA THR A 213 1.75 -6.00 1.44
C THR A 213 1.21 -4.59 1.15
N LEU A 214 2.10 -3.61 0.95
CA LEU A 214 1.68 -2.24 0.58
C LEU A 214 0.99 -2.18 -0.79
N MET A 215 1.40 -3.03 -1.73
CA MET A 215 0.78 -3.18 -3.04
C MET A 215 -0.53 -4.00 -3.00
N ASN A 216 -0.95 -4.49 -1.82
CA ASN A 216 -2.08 -5.40 -1.65
C ASN A 216 -1.95 -6.69 -2.49
N ARG A 217 -0.74 -7.26 -2.50
CA ARG A 217 -0.40 -8.53 -3.15
C ARG A 217 -0.02 -9.56 -2.10
N ASP A 218 0.06 -10.83 -2.51
CA ASP A 218 0.58 -11.89 -1.65
C ASP A 218 2.00 -11.54 -1.18
N ALA A 219 2.25 -11.68 0.13
CA ALA A 219 3.50 -11.28 0.77
C ALA A 219 4.71 -12.00 0.15
N PHE A 220 4.53 -13.27 -0.22
CA PHE A 220 5.59 -14.11 -0.77
C PHE A 220 5.65 -14.11 -2.30
N ALA A 221 4.84 -13.28 -2.97
CA ALA A 221 4.89 -13.16 -4.42
C ALA A 221 6.27 -12.68 -4.89
N PRO A 222 6.87 -13.30 -5.92
CA PRO A 222 8.15 -12.87 -6.45
C PRO A 222 8.06 -11.42 -6.95
N LEU A 223 9.03 -10.61 -6.53
CA LEU A 223 9.11 -9.19 -6.87
C LEU A 223 10.54 -8.84 -7.28
N ALA A 224 10.68 -8.40 -8.51
CA ALA A 224 11.93 -7.86 -9.02
C ALA A 224 11.74 -6.37 -9.32
N ILE A 225 12.62 -5.55 -8.73
CA ILE A 225 12.63 -4.10 -8.92
C ILE A 225 13.76 -3.71 -9.87
N ARG A 226 13.59 -2.59 -10.55
CA ARG A 226 14.70 -2.00 -11.31
C ARG A 226 15.69 -1.39 -10.32
N SER A 227 16.90 -1.95 -10.24
CA SER A 227 17.96 -1.36 -9.41
C SER A 227 18.19 0.10 -9.84
N VAL A 228 18.07 1.00 -8.88
CA VAL A 228 18.44 2.41 -9.04
C VAL A 228 19.80 2.52 -8.38
N GLY A 229 20.85 2.76 -9.16
CA GLY A 229 22.20 2.96 -8.62
C GLY A 229 22.15 4.02 -7.52
N LEU A 230 22.45 3.60 -6.29
CA LEU A 230 22.33 4.47 -5.12
C LEU A 230 23.50 5.45 -5.13
N VAL A 231 23.23 6.74 -5.34
CA VAL A 231 24.22 7.79 -5.09
C VAL A 231 24.31 7.95 -3.58
N VAL A 232 25.30 7.29 -2.97
CA VAL A 232 25.65 7.53 -1.57
C VAL A 232 26.31 8.92 -1.48
N PRO A 233 25.74 9.89 -0.75
CA PRO A 233 26.47 11.12 -0.46
C PRO A 233 27.59 10.79 0.53
N ASP A 234 28.83 10.72 0.05
CA ASP A 234 30.00 10.62 0.91
C ASP A 234 30.16 11.93 1.72
N LYS A 235 30.45 11.80 3.02
CA LYS A 235 30.59 12.92 3.97
C LYS A 235 31.86 13.73 3.75
N ALA A 236 32.70 13.39 2.78
CA ALA A 236 33.87 14.17 2.41
C ALA A 236 33.67 14.86 1.06
N ARG A 237 33.74 16.20 1.03
CA ARG A 237 33.75 17.05 -0.17
C ARG A 237 34.97 16.76 -1.07
N ASN A 238 34.98 15.64 -1.79
CA ASN A 238 35.89 15.41 -2.90
C ASN A 238 35.14 14.64 -3.99
N TRP A 239 34.68 15.37 -5.01
CA TRP A 239 33.99 14.80 -6.16
C TRP A 239 34.99 14.05 -7.05
N GLN A 240 35.10 12.74 -6.84
CA GLN A 240 35.68 11.84 -7.84
C GLN A 240 34.68 10.72 -8.12
N PHE A 241 34.10 10.77 -9.32
CA PHE A 241 33.25 9.73 -9.87
C PHE A 241 34.12 8.56 -10.32
N VAL A 242 33.82 7.35 -9.84
CA VAL A 242 34.28 6.11 -10.48
C VAL A 242 33.06 5.23 -10.71
N SER A 243 32.47 5.32 -11.90
CA SER A 243 31.60 4.28 -12.45
C SER A 243 32.30 3.68 -13.67
N ARG A 244 32.70 2.41 -13.58
CA ARG A 244 33.21 1.66 -14.73
C ARG A 244 32.06 0.83 -15.30
N VAL A 245 31.41 1.35 -16.34
CA VAL A 245 30.65 0.56 -17.32
C VAL A 245 30.95 1.15 -18.70
N ASP A 246 31.61 0.34 -19.54
CA ASP A 246 31.80 0.47 -21.00
C ASP A 246 32.07 1.86 -21.61
N GLY A 247 33.29 2.37 -21.42
CA GLY A 247 34.04 2.97 -22.52
C GLY A 247 33.75 4.40 -22.98
N TYR A 248 32.74 5.11 -22.47
CA TYR A 248 32.56 6.54 -22.80
C TYR A 248 32.36 7.40 -21.56
N VAL A 249 33.39 8.20 -21.23
CA VAL A 249 33.32 9.29 -20.24
C VAL A 249 32.73 10.50 -20.94
N GLN A 250 31.46 10.81 -20.68
CA GLN A 250 30.92 12.13 -21.01
C GLN A 250 30.84 12.96 -19.71
N LYS A 251 31.74 13.95 -19.60
CA LYS A 251 31.64 15.01 -18.58
C LYS A 251 30.35 15.80 -18.84
N LEU A 252 29.43 15.77 -17.90
CA LEU A 252 28.36 16.76 -17.80
C LEU A 252 28.66 17.63 -16.59
N ASP A 253 29.11 18.86 -16.85
CA ASP A 253 29.24 19.88 -15.81
C ASP A 253 27.84 20.28 -15.36
N VAL A 254 27.49 19.96 -14.11
CA VAL A 254 26.24 20.40 -13.49
C VAL A 254 26.57 21.43 -12.42
N THR A 255 26.34 22.69 -12.77
CA THR A 255 26.46 23.83 -11.86
C THR A 255 25.09 24.10 -11.23
N ALA A 256 24.92 23.66 -9.97
CA ALA A 256 23.81 23.96 -9.05
C ALA A 256 22.56 23.03 -9.07
N PRO A 257 21.90 22.85 -7.90
CA PRO A 257 20.83 21.88 -7.73
C PRO A 257 19.45 22.45 -8.11
N GLY A 258 18.71 21.67 -8.90
CA GLY A 258 17.27 21.83 -9.08
C GLY A 258 16.84 22.47 -10.40
N PHE A 259 16.97 21.74 -11.50
CA PHE A 259 16.01 21.77 -12.62
C PHE A 259 16.13 20.47 -13.43
N LEU A 260 14.99 19.86 -13.76
CA LEU A 260 14.89 18.75 -14.71
C LEU A 260 15.08 19.30 -16.13
N ILE A 261 16.08 18.81 -16.88
CA ILE A 261 16.12 19.00 -18.33
C ILE A 261 15.73 17.67 -18.98
N ARG A 262 14.56 17.72 -19.62
CA ARG A 262 14.01 16.72 -20.52
C ARG A 262 14.96 16.49 -21.70
N ARG A 263 15.19 15.23 -22.06
CA ARG A 263 15.29 14.82 -23.46
C ARG A 263 14.39 13.61 -23.65
#